data_AF-A0A829DAB6-F1
#
_entry.id   AF-A0A829DAB6-F1
#
_cell.length_a   1.000
_cell.length_b   1.000
_cell.length_c   1.000
_cell.angle_alpha   90.00
_cell.angle_beta   90.00
_cell.angle_gamma   90.00
#
_symmetry.space_group_name_H-M   'P 1'
#
loop_
_entity.id
_entity.type
_entity.pdbx_description
1 polymer ?
#
loop_
_entity_poly.entity_id
_entity_poly.type
_entity_poly.pdbx_seq_one_letter_code
_entity_poly.pdbx_strand_id
1 'polypeptide(L)'
;MTHITKKHLRTKANREISVALLPSRYQKEAERILKVLDLVEQNLKLIEKEIQEALKKNKAYVQTIMSMPGIGMITSLAIMSMIELHG
;
A
#
# COMPACT_ATOMS: atom_id res chain seq x y z
N MET A 1 -9.86 12.82 -28.96
CA MET A 1 -8.93 12.23 -27.98
C MET A 1 -9.61 12.24 -26.62
N THR A 2 -9.84 11.09 -26.01
CA THR A 2 -10.39 10.98 -24.65
C THR A 2 -9.33 11.50 -23.66
N HIS A 3 -9.62 12.58 -22.95
CA HIS A 3 -8.65 13.25 -22.08
C HIS A 3 -8.59 12.57 -20.70
N ILE A 4 -7.70 11.59 -20.53
CA ILE A 4 -7.49 10.91 -19.25
C ILE A 4 -6.53 11.74 -18.38
N THR A 5 -6.93 12.07 -17.15
CA THR A 5 -6.08 12.77 -16.17
C THR A 5 -5.88 11.91 -14.93
N LYS A 6 -4.96 12.31 -14.03
CA LYS A 6 -4.64 11.57 -12.79
C LYS A 6 -5.88 11.22 -11.95
N LYS A 7 -6.90 12.08 -11.93
CA LYS A 7 -8.15 11.83 -11.17
C LYS A 7 -8.89 10.56 -11.66
N HIS A 8 -8.78 10.23 -12.94
CA HIS A 8 -9.40 9.04 -13.54
C HIS A 8 -8.61 7.75 -13.25
N LEU A 9 -7.45 7.82 -12.60
CA LEU A 9 -6.63 6.65 -12.27
C LEU A 9 -6.59 6.35 -10.77
N ARG A 10 -7.28 7.17 -9.95
CA ARG A 10 -7.18 7.14 -8.49
C ARG A 10 -7.76 5.88 -7.85
N THR A 11 -8.83 5.33 -8.41
CA THR A 11 -9.53 4.15 -7.87
C THR A 11 -9.54 3.05 -8.92
N LYS A 12 -9.65 1.80 -8.47
CA LYS A 12 -9.78 0.65 -9.37
C LYS A 12 -10.90 0.82 -10.39
N ALA A 13 -12.10 1.20 -9.94
CA ALA A 13 -13.24 1.45 -10.83
C ALA A 13 -12.94 2.53 -11.88
N ASN A 14 -12.27 3.62 -11.50
CA ASN A 14 -11.91 4.67 -12.46
C ASN A 14 -10.85 4.17 -13.47
N ARG A 15 -9.91 3.33 -13.03
CA ARG A 15 -8.91 2.70 -13.89
C ARG A 15 -9.57 1.76 -14.91
N GLU A 16 -10.53 0.94 -14.50
CA GLU A 16 -11.29 0.05 -15.39
C GLU A 16 -12.02 0.82 -16.50
N ILE A 17 -12.70 1.92 -16.14
CA ILE A 17 -13.34 2.82 -17.12
C ILE A 17 -12.29 3.42 -18.07
N SER A 18 -11.16 3.87 -17.53
CA SER A 18 -10.09 4.46 -18.33
C SER A 18 -9.49 3.46 -19.32
N VAL A 19 -9.29 2.20 -18.90
CA VAL A 19 -8.79 1.12 -19.75
C VAL A 19 -9.75 0.82 -20.89
N ALA A 20 -11.06 0.75 -20.61
CA ALA A 20 -12.08 0.49 -21.64
C ALA A 20 -12.11 1.59 -22.73
N LEU A 21 -11.78 2.83 -22.37
CA LEU A 21 -11.73 3.97 -23.29
C LEU A 21 -10.46 4.05 -24.14
N LEU A 22 -9.47 3.18 -23.90
CA LEU A 22 -8.24 3.15 -24.68
C LEU A 22 -8.44 2.48 -26.04
N PRO A 23 -7.72 2.92 -27.09
CA PRO A 23 -7.64 2.18 -28.36
C PRO A 23 -7.18 0.74 -28.15
N SER A 24 -7.69 -0.20 -28.94
CA SER A 24 -7.45 -1.64 -28.80
C SER A 24 -5.97 -2.02 -28.74
N ARG A 25 -5.09 -1.29 -29.46
CA ARG A 25 -3.63 -1.49 -29.43
C ARG A 25 -2.99 -1.33 -28.05
N TYR A 26 -3.62 -0.59 -27.13
CA TYR A 26 -3.11 -0.37 -25.77
C TYR A 26 -3.90 -1.14 -24.70
N GLN A 27 -5.10 -1.64 -25.01
CA GLN A 27 -5.98 -2.30 -24.03
C GLN A 27 -5.30 -3.48 -23.35
N LYS A 28 -4.67 -4.38 -24.13
CA LYS A 28 -4.01 -5.58 -23.58
C LYS A 28 -2.94 -5.26 -22.54
N GLU A 29 -2.12 -4.25 -22.80
CA GLU A 29 -1.07 -3.84 -21.87
C GLU A 29 -1.65 -3.08 -20.68
N ALA A 30 -2.66 -2.25 -20.90
CA ALA A 30 -3.34 -1.52 -19.83
C ALA A 30 -4.08 -2.47 -18.86
N GLU A 31 -4.71 -3.54 -19.36
CA GLU A 31 -5.30 -4.61 -18.54
C GLU A 31 -4.24 -5.37 -17.73
N ARG A 32 -3.07 -5.64 -18.31
CA ARG A 32 -1.95 -6.27 -17.62
C ARG A 32 -1.48 -5.40 -16.44
N ILE A 33 -1.29 -4.11 -16.68
CA ILE A 33 -0.90 -3.14 -15.65
C ILE A 33 -1.99 -3.05 -14.57
N LEU A 34 -3.26 -3.04 -14.94
CA LEU A 34 -4.37 -3.01 -13.99
C LEU A 34 -4.34 -4.21 -13.03
N LYS A 35 -4.10 -5.42 -13.54
CA LYS A 35 -3.97 -6.63 -12.70
C LYS A 35 -2.79 -6.56 -11.73
N VAL A 36 -1.65 -6.02 -12.18
CA VAL A 36 -0.47 -5.83 -11.31
C VAL A 36 -0.77 -4.80 -10.22
N LEU A 37 -1.44 -3.69 -10.55
CA LEU A 37 -1.84 -2.70 -9.56
C LEU A 37 -2.76 -3.29 -8.49
N ASP A 38 -3.72 -4.12 -8.90
CA ASP A 38 -4.63 -4.78 -7.95
C ASP A 38 -3.88 -5.73 -7.01
N LEU A 39 -2.90 -6.48 -7.53
CA LEU A 39 -2.06 -7.35 -6.70
C LEU A 39 -1.22 -6.53 -5.71
N VAL A 40 -0.62 -5.41 -6.15
CA VAL A 40 0.15 -4.52 -5.27
C VAL A 40 -0.73 -3.93 -4.17
N GLU A 41 -1.96 -3.49 -4.49
CA GLU A 41 -2.91 -2.98 -3.50
C GLU A 41 -3.33 -4.05 -2.48
N GLN A 42 -3.47 -5.31 -2.90
CA GLN A 42 -3.73 -6.43 -2.00
C GLN A 42 -2.52 -6.71 -1.09
N ASN A 43 -1.33 -6.74 -1.66
CA ASN A 43 -0.08 -6.98 -0.90
C ASN A 43 0.15 -5.88 0.14
N LEU A 44 -0.11 -4.61 -0.19
CA LEU A 44 0.00 -3.51 0.76
C LEU A 44 -0.92 -3.72 1.98
N LYS A 45 -2.17 -4.14 1.76
CA LYS A 45 -3.11 -4.44 2.85
C LYS A 45 -2.67 -5.62 3.70
N LEU A 46 -2.04 -6.64 3.11
CA LEU A 46 -1.49 -7.77 3.85
C LEU A 46 -0.32 -7.32 4.73
N ILE A 47 0.62 -6.56 4.16
CA ILE A 47 1.75 -5.99 4.91
C ILE A 47 1.27 -5.11 6.07
N GLU A 48 0.27 -4.25 5.86
CA GLU A 48 -0.30 -3.43 6.92
C GLU A 48 -0.86 -4.28 8.07
N LYS A 49 -1.53 -5.40 7.77
CA LYS A 49 -2.03 -6.33 8.79
C LYS A 49 -0.91 -7.04 9.53
N GLU A 50 0.10 -7.52 8.81
CA GLU A 50 1.27 -8.18 9.40
C GLU A 50 2.02 -7.23 10.34
N ILE A 51 2.18 -5.96 9.97
CA ILE A 51 2.76 -4.92 10.83
C ILE A 51 1.92 -4.76 12.10
N GLN A 52 0.60 -4.62 11.98
CA GLN A 52 -0.27 -4.51 13.15
C GLN A 52 -0.20 -5.73 14.07
N GLU A 53 -0.13 -6.93 13.50
CA GLU A 53 0.00 -8.18 14.27
C GLU A 53 1.36 -8.29 14.97
N ALA A 54 2.45 -7.92 14.30
CA ALA A 54 3.78 -7.89 14.90
C ALA A 54 3.82 -6.92 16.10
N LEU A 55 3.26 -5.73 15.93
CA LEU A 55 3.25 -4.69 16.97
C LEU A 55 2.35 -5.05 18.17
N LYS A 56 1.31 -5.88 17.99
CA LYS A 56 0.44 -6.32 19.09
C LYS A 56 1.20 -7.13 20.16
N LYS A 57 2.27 -7.83 19.79
CA LYS A 57 3.08 -8.63 20.73
C LYS A 57 3.70 -7.78 21.83
N ASN A 58 4.05 -6.52 21.51
CA ASN A 58 4.70 -5.57 22.41
C ASN A 58 3.90 -4.27 22.57
N LYS A 59 2.57 -4.40 22.73
CA LYS A 59 1.61 -3.29 22.68
C LYS A 59 2.00 -2.09 23.58
N ALA A 60 2.44 -2.34 24.81
CA ALA A 60 2.80 -1.29 25.75
C ALA A 60 4.01 -0.47 25.25
N TYR A 61 5.07 -1.15 24.83
CA TYR A 61 6.27 -0.52 24.28
C TYR A 61 5.96 0.28 23.01
N VAL A 62 5.19 -0.32 22.09
CA VAL A 62 4.77 0.33 20.84
C VAL A 62 3.95 1.58 21.11
N GLN A 63 3.02 1.54 22.07
CA GLN A 63 2.21 2.71 22.44
C GLN A 63 3.07 3.84 23.01
N THR A 64 4.09 3.51 23.81
CA THR A 64 5.04 4.51 24.34
C THR A 64 5.82 5.18 23.21
N ILE A 65 6.43 4.42 22.29
CA ILE A 65 7.21 5.02 21.21
C ILE A 65 6.32 5.76 20.18
N MET A 66 5.13 5.27 19.88
CA MET A 66 4.18 5.96 19.00
C MET A 66 3.63 7.26 19.60
N SER A 67 3.76 7.46 20.92
CA SER A 67 3.41 8.75 21.54
C SER A 67 4.42 9.86 21.21
N MET A 68 5.62 9.49 20.75
CA MET A 68 6.63 10.45 20.33
C MET A 68 6.25 11.05 18.96
N PRO A 69 6.42 12.37 18.77
CA PRO A 69 6.10 13.04 17.52
C PRO A 69 6.92 12.49 16.36
N GLY A 70 6.25 12.21 15.24
CA GLY A 70 6.88 11.66 14.03
C GLY A 70 7.06 10.14 14.01
N ILE A 71 6.65 9.42 15.06
CA ILE A 71 6.74 7.95 15.11
C ILE A 71 5.38 7.32 14.77
N GLY A 72 5.30 6.68 13.61
CA GLY A 72 4.16 5.85 13.20
C GLY A 72 4.48 4.35 13.25
N MET A 73 3.52 3.51 12.87
CA MET A 73 3.62 2.03 12.97
C MET A 73 4.87 1.44 12.31
N ILE A 74 5.25 1.91 11.11
CA ILE A 74 6.41 1.40 10.37
C ILE A 74 7.71 1.72 11.12
N THR A 75 7.85 2.98 11.55
CA THR A 75 9.01 3.42 12.34
C THR A 75 9.09 2.68 13.68
N SER A 76 7.94 2.45 14.33
CA SER A 76 7.85 1.65 15.55
C SER A 76 8.32 0.22 15.34
N LEU A 77 7.91 -0.43 14.24
CA LEU A 77 8.35 -1.77 13.88
C LEU A 77 9.86 -1.81 13.62
N ALA A 78 10.40 -0.80 12.92
CA ALA A 78 11.82 -0.71 12.66
C ALA A 78 12.65 -0.57 13.95
N ILE A 79 12.22 0.29 14.88
CA ILE A 79 12.88 0.44 16.19
C ILE A 79 12.84 -0.87 16.98
N MET A 80 11.67 -1.53 17.03
CA MET A 80 11.52 -2.81 17.72
C MET A 80 12.44 -3.88 17.12
N SER A 81 12.50 -3.98 15.79
CA SER A 81 13.36 -4.93 15.08
C SER A 81 14.85 -4.64 15.30
N MET A 82 15.25 -3.36 15.36
CA MET A 82 16.63 -2.99 15.68
C MET A 82 17.04 -3.45 17.07
N ILE A 83 16.14 -3.33 18.06
CA ILE A 83 16.40 -3.77 19.43
C ILE A 83 16.48 -5.30 19.51
N GLU A 84 15.56 -6.02 18.87
CA GLU A 84 15.56 -7.49 18.84
C GLU A 84 16.81 -8.09 18.16
N LEU A 85 17.39 -7.40 17.18
CA LEU A 85 18.60 -7.86 16.46
C LEU A 85 19.91 -7.60 17.22
N HIS A 86 19.93 -6.62 18.13
CA HIS A 86 21.14 -6.20 18.87
C HIS A 86 21.07 -6.50 20.37
N GLY A 87 19.99 -7.11 20.84
CA GLY A 87 19.73 -7.49 22.23
C GLY A 87 20.03 -8.95 22.55
#